data_AF-A3LSW1-F1
#
_entry.id   AF-A3LSW1-F1
#
_cell.length_a   1.000
_cell.length_b   1.000
_cell.length_c   1.000
_cell.angle_alpha   90.00
_cell.angle_beta   90.00
_cell.angle_gamma   90.00
#
_symmetry.space_group_name_H-M   'P 1'
#
loop_
_entity.id
_entity.type
_entity.pdbx_description
1 polymer ?
#
loop_
_entity_poly.entity_id
_entity_poly.type
_entity_poly.pdbx_seq_one_letter_code
_entity_poly.pdbx_strand_id
1 'polypeptide(L)'
;MSSNKKVNLNSVADLRQNTDDNLPAALEGLGYEESFKLVDTKIALGLSTVAIAGGLFAIDKKYDFKESYWITVAALAVYFVISLVMLVVNNQNKNVKYIGYSSKGKKITIAAWTTKYDPIYHVKVTFNDDPKSTTTAELPFAKFFDLTGYFSRNAFSKLLSSHIEKIEKKDI
;
A
#
# COMPACT_ATOMS: atom_id res chain seq x y z
N MET A 1 -20.63 3.60 2.99
CA MET A 1 -21.06 3.92 4.37
C MET A 1 -19.89 3.61 5.31
N SER A 2 -18.91 4.50 5.42
CA SER A 2 -17.78 4.31 6.33
C SER A 2 -18.23 4.79 7.71
N SER A 3 -18.66 3.86 8.56
CA SER A 3 -18.96 4.15 9.96
C SER A 3 -17.74 4.84 10.57
N ASN A 4 -17.92 6.05 11.09
CA ASN A 4 -16.86 6.86 11.66
C ASN A 4 -16.34 6.13 12.91
N LYS A 5 -15.35 5.27 12.73
CA LYS A 5 -14.82 4.41 13.79
C LYS A 5 -14.03 5.30 14.75
N LYS A 6 -14.43 5.31 16.01
CA LYS A 6 -13.66 5.97 17.07
C LYS A 6 -12.31 5.27 17.20
N VAL A 7 -11.24 6.02 17.09
CA VAL A 7 -9.86 5.52 17.14
C VAL A 7 -9.25 5.86 18.49
N ASN A 8 -8.37 5.00 18.99
CA ASN A 8 -7.59 5.27 20.19
C ASN A 8 -6.50 6.31 19.88
N LEU A 9 -6.66 7.53 20.41
CA LEU A 9 -5.71 8.63 20.23
C LEU A 9 -4.30 8.35 20.77
N ASN A 10 -4.18 7.44 21.74
CA ASN A 10 -2.90 7.07 22.33
C ASN A 10 -2.16 5.98 21.53
N SER A 11 -2.82 5.41 20.52
CA SER A 11 -2.25 4.37 19.67
C SER A 11 -1.86 4.97 18.32
N VAL A 12 -0.56 5.27 18.16
CA VAL A 12 0.01 5.73 16.88
C VAL A 12 -0.27 4.74 15.75
N ALA A 13 -0.32 3.44 16.07
CA ALA A 13 -0.65 2.39 15.11
C ALA A 13 -2.09 2.51 14.60
N ASP A 14 -3.06 2.72 15.50
CA ASP A 14 -4.47 2.84 15.12
C ASP A 14 -4.75 4.15 14.39
N LEU A 15 -4.12 5.25 14.82
CA LEU A 15 -4.18 6.55 14.13
C LEU A 15 -3.67 6.44 12.69
N ARG A 16 -2.52 5.79 12.52
CA ARG A 16 -1.95 5.54 11.19
C ARG A 16 -2.87 4.67 10.35
N GLN A 17 -3.32 3.54 10.88
CA GLN A 17 -4.16 2.61 10.12
C GLN A 17 -5.45 3.30 9.65
N ASN A 18 -6.11 4.05 10.53
CA ASN A 18 -7.32 4.78 10.14
C ASN A 18 -7.05 5.87 9.10
N THR A 19 -5.89 6.54 9.18
CA THR A 19 -5.47 7.52 8.17
C THR A 19 -5.18 6.86 6.83
N ASP A 20 -4.46 5.73 6.83
CA ASP A 20 -4.16 4.91 5.65
C ASP A 20 -5.48 4.45 4.99
N ASP A 21 -6.47 4.00 5.78
CA ASP A 21 -7.77 3.52 5.28
C ASP A 21 -8.61 4.64 4.63
N ASN A 22 -8.47 5.89 5.08
CA ASN A 22 -9.20 7.04 4.54
C ASN A 22 -8.42 7.81 3.44
N LEU A 23 -7.17 7.44 3.19
CA LEU A 23 -6.29 8.09 2.22
C LEU A 23 -6.83 7.97 0.77
N PRO A 24 -7.27 6.80 0.27
CA PRO A 24 -7.81 6.69 -1.09
C PRO A 24 -9.03 7.59 -1.29
N ALA A 25 -9.93 7.59 -0.32
CA ALA A 25 -11.15 8.40 -0.36
C ALA A 25 -10.83 9.92 -0.37
N ALA A 26 -9.78 10.36 0.33
CA ALA A 26 -9.35 11.75 0.30
C ALA A 26 -8.75 12.16 -1.05
N LEU A 27 -8.08 11.24 -1.75
CA LEU A 27 -7.44 11.44 -3.06
C LEU A 27 -8.40 11.34 -4.23
N GLU A 28 -9.40 10.47 -4.14
CA GLU A 28 -10.51 10.38 -5.08
C GLU A 28 -11.26 11.72 -5.13
N GLY A 29 -11.47 12.37 -3.98
CA GLY A 29 -12.03 13.72 -3.89
C GLY A 29 -11.15 14.81 -4.55
N LEU A 30 -9.88 14.51 -4.83
CA LEU A 30 -8.95 15.39 -5.54
C LEU A 30 -8.78 15.03 -7.03
N GLY A 31 -9.54 14.05 -7.53
CA GLY A 31 -9.51 13.64 -8.93
C GLY A 31 -8.38 12.68 -9.29
N TYR A 32 -7.83 11.96 -8.31
CA TYR A 32 -6.89 10.85 -8.56
C TYR A 32 -7.64 9.52 -8.49
N GLU A 33 -7.43 8.68 -9.49
CA GLU A 33 -7.97 7.31 -9.55
C GLU A 33 -6.95 6.32 -8.98
N GLU A 34 -7.36 5.46 -8.06
CA GLU A 34 -6.49 4.48 -7.41
C GLU A 34 -6.09 3.35 -8.37
N SER A 35 -4.82 2.93 -8.30
CA SER A 35 -4.32 1.78 -9.04
C SER A 35 -4.12 0.57 -8.13
N PHE A 36 -4.88 -0.48 -8.39
CA PHE A 36 -4.80 -1.75 -7.65
C PHE A 36 -3.71 -2.71 -8.13
N LYS A 37 -2.90 -2.33 -9.13
CA LYS A 37 -1.91 -3.22 -9.77
C LYS A 37 -0.95 -3.92 -8.78
N LEU A 38 -0.52 -3.22 -7.73
CA LEU A 38 0.34 -3.82 -6.70
C LEU A 38 -0.39 -4.89 -5.89
N VAL A 39 -1.66 -4.64 -5.55
CA VAL A 39 -2.50 -5.58 -4.80
C VAL A 39 -2.80 -6.79 -5.68
N ASP A 40 -3.22 -6.56 -6.92
CA ASP A 40 -3.52 -7.62 -7.90
C ASP A 40 -2.31 -8.52 -8.13
N THR A 41 -1.11 -7.94 -8.27
CA THR A 41 0.13 -8.71 -8.43
C THR A 41 0.41 -9.59 -7.21
N LYS A 42 0.23 -9.06 -5.99
CA LYS A 42 0.43 -9.83 -4.76
C LYS A 42 -0.58 -10.97 -4.64
N ILE A 43 -1.85 -10.71 -4.97
CA ILE A 43 -2.91 -11.73 -4.96
C ILE A 43 -2.61 -12.81 -6.00
N ALA A 44 -2.24 -12.42 -7.23
CA ALA A 44 -1.90 -13.36 -8.30
C ALA A 44 -0.70 -14.26 -7.93
N LEU A 45 0.36 -13.69 -7.35
CA LEU A 45 1.52 -14.44 -6.89
C LEU A 45 1.14 -15.40 -5.75
N GLY A 46 0.35 -14.93 -4.77
CA GLY A 46 -0.15 -15.76 -3.66
C GLY A 46 -1.01 -16.93 -4.15
N LEU A 47 -1.99 -16.66 -5.02
CA LEU A 47 -2.85 -17.69 -5.61
C LEU A 47 -2.07 -18.72 -6.42
N SER A 48 -1.01 -18.30 -7.12
CA SER A 48 -0.13 -19.21 -7.85
C SER A 48 0.53 -20.22 -6.92
N THR A 49 0.97 -19.81 -5.73
CA THR A 49 1.57 -20.75 -4.75
C THR A 49 0.54 -21.76 -4.22
N VAL A 50 -0.70 -21.34 -4.00
CA VAL A 50 -1.79 -22.24 -3.57
C VAL A 50 -2.14 -23.24 -4.67
N ALA A 51 -2.17 -22.80 -5.93
CA ALA A 51 -2.39 -23.67 -7.08
C ALA A 51 -1.29 -24.74 -7.21
N ILE A 52 -0.02 -24.37 -7.00
CA ILE A 52 1.10 -25.32 -6.99
C ILE A 52 0.93 -26.35 -5.88
N ALA A 53 0.59 -25.91 -4.66
CA ALA A 53 0.36 -26.81 -3.53
C ALA A 53 -0.82 -27.77 -3.77
N GLY A 54 -1.93 -27.29 -4.35
CA GLY A 54 -3.07 -28.12 -4.73
C GLY A 54 -2.72 -29.13 -5.83
N GLY A 55 -1.91 -28.71 -6.81
CA GLY A 55 -1.41 -29.59 -7.87
C GLY A 55 -0.51 -30.70 -7.33
N LEU A 56 0.43 -30.37 -6.44
CA LEU A 56 1.28 -31.33 -5.74
C LEU A 56 0.45 -32.37 -4.98
N PHE A 57 -0.52 -31.91 -4.19
CA PHE A 57 -1.39 -32.80 -3.43
C PHE A 57 -2.19 -33.77 -4.33
N ALA A 58 -2.64 -33.30 -5.50
CA ALA A 58 -3.34 -34.16 -6.45
C ALA A 58 -2.42 -35.21 -7.11
N ILE A 59 -1.15 -34.88 -7.34
CA ILE A 59 -0.14 -35.78 -7.90
C ILE A 59 0.27 -36.82 -6.86
N ASP A 60 0.56 -36.41 -5.63
CA ASP A 60 0.91 -37.31 -4.53
C ASP A 60 -0.22 -38.30 -4.20
N LYS A 61 -1.48 -37.94 -4.49
CA LYS A 61 -2.63 -38.86 -4.34
C LYS A 61 -2.67 -39.95 -5.41
N LYS A 62 -2.07 -39.74 -6.59
CA LYS A 62 -2.17 -40.65 -7.74
C LYS A 62 -0.91 -41.45 -8.00
N TYR A 63 0.26 -40.93 -7.65
CA TYR A 63 1.56 -41.51 -7.98
C TYR A 63 2.33 -41.91 -6.72
N ASP A 64 3.20 -42.90 -6.86
CA ASP A 64 4.11 -43.32 -5.79
C ASP A 64 5.25 -42.30 -5.61
N PHE A 65 5.81 -42.21 -4.41
CA PHE A 65 6.74 -41.14 -4.01
C PHE A 65 7.99 -41.06 -4.91
N LYS A 66 8.46 -42.19 -5.43
CA LYS A 66 9.62 -42.23 -6.33
C LYS A 66 9.38 -41.54 -7.66
N GLU A 67 8.16 -41.58 -8.18
CA GLU A 67 7.80 -40.95 -9.45
C GLU A 67 7.48 -39.46 -9.26
N SER A 68 6.87 -39.09 -8.12
CA SER A 68 6.56 -37.69 -7.82
C SER A 68 7.76 -36.88 -7.34
N TYR A 69 8.84 -37.52 -6.85
CA TYR A 69 10.02 -36.83 -6.30
C TYR A 69 10.57 -35.71 -7.20
N TRP A 70 10.81 -35.98 -8.48
CA TRP A 70 11.35 -34.98 -9.42
C TRP A 70 10.37 -33.85 -9.71
N ILE A 71 9.07 -34.16 -9.74
CA ILE A 71 8.00 -33.17 -9.92
C ILE A 71 7.93 -32.27 -8.68
N THR A 72 8.06 -32.85 -7.48
CA THR A 72 8.06 -32.13 -6.22
C THR A 72 9.27 -31.21 -6.08
N VAL A 73 10.45 -31.67 -6.46
CA VAL A 73 11.66 -30.84 -6.51
C VAL A 73 11.49 -29.68 -7.49
N ALA A 74 10.94 -29.93 -8.69
CA ALA A 74 10.66 -28.87 -9.66
C ALA A 74 9.64 -27.85 -9.13
N ALA A 75 8.57 -28.31 -8.48
CA ALA A 75 7.56 -27.44 -7.89
C ALA A 75 8.11 -26.57 -6.76
N LEU A 76 8.99 -27.11 -5.91
CA LEU A 76 9.70 -26.36 -4.87
C LEU A 76 10.62 -25.29 -5.47
N ALA A 77 11.33 -25.61 -6.57
CA ALA A 77 12.16 -24.64 -7.27
C ALA A 77 11.33 -23.47 -7.82
N VAL A 78 10.18 -23.76 -8.45
CA VAL A 78 9.24 -22.74 -8.94
C VAL A 78 8.69 -21.90 -7.78
N TYR A 79 8.28 -22.54 -6.69
CA TYR A 79 7.82 -21.84 -5.49
C TYR A 79 8.89 -20.89 -4.92
N PHE A 80 10.14 -21.34 -4.86
CA PHE A 80 11.26 -20.52 -4.39
C PHE A 80 11.47 -19.28 -5.25
N VAL A 81 11.39 -19.42 -6.58
CA VAL A 81 11.47 -18.28 -7.50
C VAL A 81 10.31 -17.29 -7.29
N ILE A 82 9.08 -17.79 -7.15
CA ILE A 82 7.91 -16.94 -6.87
C ILE A 82 8.09 -16.19 -5.54
N SER A 83 8.60 -16.87 -4.51
CA SER A 83 8.88 -16.27 -3.21
C SER A 83 9.95 -15.19 -3.29
N LEU A 84 11.00 -15.37 -4.09
CA LEU A 84 12.04 -14.36 -4.32
C LEU A 84 11.47 -13.13 -5.04
N VAL A 85 10.67 -13.33 -6.08
CA VAL A 85 10.00 -12.22 -6.80
C VAL A 85 9.12 -11.44 -5.83
N MET A 86 8.34 -12.12 -4.98
CA MET A 86 7.50 -11.49 -3.98
C MET A 86 8.32 -10.65 -2.98
N LEU A 87 9.48 -11.15 -2.55
CA LEU A 87 10.39 -10.41 -1.67
C LEU A 87 10.88 -9.13 -2.33
N VAL A 88 11.36 -9.20 -3.58
CA VAL A 88 11.85 -8.04 -4.34
C VAL A 88 10.74 -7.00 -4.53
N VAL A 89 9.54 -7.42 -4.93
CA VAL A 89 8.39 -6.52 -5.11
C VAL A 89 8.02 -5.83 -3.80
N ASN A 90 8.03 -6.56 -2.68
CA ASN A 90 7.71 -5.97 -1.38
C ASN A 90 8.78 -4.99 -0.89
N ASN A 91 10.07 -5.28 -1.17
CA ASN A 91 11.17 -4.43 -0.78
C ASN A 91 11.19 -3.10 -1.57
N GLN A 92 10.91 -3.16 -2.87
CA GLN A 92 10.82 -1.95 -3.70
C GLN A 92 9.63 -1.05 -3.33
N ASN A 93 8.49 -1.65 -2.96
CA ASN A 93 7.27 -0.91 -2.62
C ASN A 93 7.12 -0.68 -1.11
N LYS A 94 8.24 -0.58 -0.37
CA LYS A 94 8.20 -0.42 1.08
C LYS A 94 7.51 0.88 1.46
N ASN A 95 6.50 0.79 2.33
CA ASN A 95 5.67 1.91 2.81
C ASN A 95 4.81 2.60 1.74
N VAL A 96 4.76 2.11 0.51
CA VAL A 96 3.82 2.64 -0.50
C VAL A 96 2.41 2.24 -0.08
N LYS A 97 1.58 3.24 0.19
CA LYS A 97 0.20 3.06 0.67
C LYS A 97 -0.82 3.35 -0.41
N TYR A 98 -0.48 4.20 -1.36
CA TYR A 98 -1.38 4.56 -2.44
C TYR A 98 -0.59 4.82 -3.72
N ILE A 99 -1.10 4.31 -4.84
CA ILE A 99 -0.66 4.68 -6.19
C ILE A 99 -1.91 5.12 -6.92
N GLY A 100 -1.89 6.30 -7.51
CA GLY A 100 -3.00 6.77 -8.33
C GLY A 100 -2.56 7.45 -9.61
N TYR A 101 -3.53 7.68 -10.48
CA TYR A 101 -3.35 8.40 -11.73
C TYR A 101 -4.29 9.61 -11.73
N SER A 102 -3.75 10.78 -12.06
CA SER A 102 -4.60 11.95 -12.35
C SER A 102 -5.30 11.75 -13.70
N SER A 103 -6.44 12.42 -13.92
CA SER A 103 -7.12 12.45 -15.23
C SER A 103 -6.23 12.89 -16.40
N LYS A 104 -5.08 13.53 -16.13
CA LYS A 104 -4.04 13.89 -17.11
C LYS A 104 -2.96 12.80 -17.32
N GLY A 105 -3.14 11.60 -16.77
CA GLY A 105 -2.20 10.48 -16.87
C GLY A 105 -0.97 10.56 -15.98
N LYS A 106 -0.83 11.59 -15.15
CA LYS A 106 0.30 11.72 -14.20
C LYS A 106 0.15 10.71 -13.06
N LYS A 107 1.16 9.86 -12.86
CA LYS A 107 1.23 8.91 -11.74
C LYS A 107 1.61 9.64 -10.44
N ILE A 108 0.87 9.41 -9.37
CA ILE A 108 1.20 9.82 -8.01
C ILE A 108 1.44 8.57 -7.16
N THR A 109 2.60 8.52 -6.51
CA THR A 109 2.94 7.45 -5.55
C THR A 109 3.04 8.09 -4.17
N ILE A 110 2.25 7.59 -3.22
CA ILE A 110 2.25 8.07 -1.84
C ILE A 110 2.76 6.97 -0.93
N ALA A 111 3.90 7.24 -0.31
CA ALA A 111 4.48 6.40 0.71
C ALA A 111 4.32 7.08 2.07
N ALA A 112 3.74 6.39 3.05
CA ALA A 112 3.51 6.96 4.36
C ALA A 112 4.12 6.10 5.46
N TRP A 113 4.74 6.75 6.45
CA TRP A 113 5.31 6.10 7.62
C TRP A 113 5.11 6.91 8.90
N THR A 114 5.23 6.20 10.02
CA THR A 114 5.23 6.74 11.37
C THR A 114 6.35 6.08 12.15
N THR A 115 6.95 6.83 13.03
CA THR A 115 7.97 6.40 14.00
C THR A 115 7.27 6.00 15.30
N LYS A 116 7.91 5.11 16.08
CA LYS A 116 7.31 4.63 17.33
C LYS A 116 7.20 5.79 18.32
N TYR A 117 6.01 6.00 18.87
CA TYR A 117 5.67 7.10 19.80
C TYR A 117 5.72 8.50 19.19
N ASP A 118 5.81 8.61 17.87
CA ASP A 118 5.79 9.89 17.18
C ASP A 118 4.38 10.20 16.67
N PRO A 119 3.71 11.27 17.14
CA PRO A 119 2.38 11.65 16.68
C PRO A 119 2.40 12.38 15.32
N ILE A 120 3.44 12.17 14.52
CA ILE A 120 3.60 12.75 13.18
C ILE A 120 3.40 11.65 12.12
N TYR A 121 2.49 11.93 11.20
CA TYR A 121 2.29 11.14 9.99
C TYR A 121 3.19 11.69 8.88
N HIS A 122 4.28 10.97 8.59
CA HIS A 122 5.19 11.34 7.50
C HIS A 122 4.65 10.79 6.18
N VAL A 123 4.49 11.68 5.22
CA VAL A 123 3.99 11.35 3.88
C VAL A 123 5.01 11.79 2.86
N LYS A 124 5.50 10.85 2.06
CA LYS A 124 6.29 11.11 0.87
C LYS A 124 5.39 10.99 -0.35
N VAL A 125 5.31 12.07 -1.11
CA VAL A 125 4.61 12.12 -2.39
C VAL A 125 5.67 12.16 -3.49
N THR A 126 5.58 11.23 -4.42
CA THR A 126 6.44 11.15 -5.61
C THR A 126 5.58 11.23 -6.86
N PHE A 127 5.91 12.15 -7.76
CA PHE A 127 5.25 12.27 -9.06
C PHE A 127 6.04 11.54 -10.14
N ASN A 128 5.35 10.74 -10.96
CA ASN A 128 5.91 10.05 -12.12
C ASN A 128 7.13 9.14 -11.84
N ASP A 129 7.26 8.64 -10.61
CA ASP A 129 8.43 7.89 -10.12
C ASP A 129 9.77 8.63 -10.24
N ASP A 130 9.75 9.95 -10.42
CA ASP A 130 10.97 10.76 -10.49
C ASP A 130 11.50 11.08 -9.09
N PRO A 131 12.76 10.75 -8.77
CA PRO A 131 13.32 11.05 -7.44
C PRO A 131 13.47 12.56 -7.20
N LYS A 132 13.48 13.38 -8.27
CA LYS A 132 13.59 14.85 -8.20
C LYS A 132 12.27 15.54 -7.84
N SER A 133 11.13 14.91 -8.12
CA SER A 133 9.77 15.39 -7.79
C SER A 133 9.25 14.78 -6.48
N THR A 134 10.15 14.24 -5.65
CA THR A 134 9.81 13.62 -4.37
C THR A 134 9.83 14.65 -3.25
N THR A 135 8.69 14.87 -2.59
CA THR A 135 8.58 15.77 -1.43
C THR A 135 8.06 15.01 -0.21
N THR A 136 8.62 15.34 0.96
CA THR A 136 8.16 14.80 2.24
C THR A 136 7.35 15.88 2.97
N ALA A 137 6.16 15.52 3.43
CA ALA A 137 5.28 16.33 4.25
C ALA A 137 5.11 15.68 5.62
N GLU A 138 5.05 16.50 6.65
CA GLU A 138 4.83 16.08 8.03
C GLU A 138 3.44 16.54 8.45
N LEU A 139 2.57 15.58 8.75
CA LEU A 139 1.18 15.84 9.11
C LEU A 139 0.97 15.37 10.56
N PRO A 140 0.98 16.27 11.55
CA PRO A 140 0.65 15.90 12.92
C PRO A 140 -0.79 15.40 13.02
N PHE A 141 -1.01 14.25 13.68
CA PHE A 141 -2.35 13.66 13.81
C PHE A 141 -3.37 14.60 14.45
N ALA A 142 -2.92 15.49 15.35
CA ALA A 142 -3.75 16.50 16.02
C ALA A 142 -4.46 17.47 15.06
N LYS A 143 -4.01 17.61 13.80
CA LYS A 143 -4.64 18.53 12.83
C LYS A 143 -5.87 17.95 12.14
N PHE A 144 -6.06 16.63 12.19
CA PHE A 144 -7.14 15.94 11.48
C PHE A 144 -7.87 14.88 12.31
N PHE A 145 -7.43 14.61 13.53
CA PHE A 145 -8.19 13.89 14.55
C PHE A 145 -8.78 14.85 15.58
N ASP A 146 -10.06 14.67 15.89
CA ASP A 146 -10.74 15.39 16.96
C ASP A 146 -10.37 14.82 18.34
N LEU A 147 -10.57 15.60 19.41
CA LEU A 147 -10.34 15.20 20.82
C LEU A 147 -11.15 13.97 21.22
N THR A 148 -12.25 13.71 20.53
CA THR A 148 -13.10 12.54 20.74
C THR A 148 -12.64 11.30 19.97
N GLY A 149 -11.58 11.39 19.14
CA GLY A 149 -11.01 10.28 18.38
C GLY A 149 -11.68 10.01 17.03
N TYR A 150 -12.36 11.00 16.44
CA TYR A 150 -12.95 10.89 15.10
C TYR A 150 -12.03 11.50 14.04
N PHE A 151 -11.98 10.88 12.86
CA PHE A 151 -11.18 11.34 11.73
C PHE A 151 -11.96 12.37 10.89
N SER A 152 -11.36 13.55 10.69
CA SER A 152 -11.93 14.61 9.86
C SER A 152 -11.39 14.54 8.43
N ARG A 153 -12.16 13.90 7.54
CA ARG A 153 -11.81 13.76 6.11
C ARG A 153 -11.62 15.10 5.41
N ASN A 154 -12.44 16.10 5.74
CA ASN A 154 -12.34 17.44 5.13
C ASN A 154 -11.06 18.16 5.55
N ALA A 155 -10.68 18.09 6.82
CA ALA A 155 -9.43 18.68 7.31
C ALA A 155 -8.22 17.99 6.67
N PHE A 156 -8.25 16.65 6.59
CA PHE A 156 -7.19 15.88 5.96
C PHE A 156 -7.07 16.16 4.46
N SER A 157 -8.17 16.13 3.71
CA SER A 157 -8.18 16.44 2.27
C SER A 157 -7.65 17.84 2.01
N LYS A 158 -8.09 18.87 2.76
CA LYS A 158 -7.59 20.25 2.62
C LYS A 158 -6.09 20.38 2.91
N LEU A 159 -5.58 19.68 3.93
CA LEU A 159 -4.14 19.64 4.22
C LEU A 159 -3.37 18.96 3.08
N LEU A 160 -3.90 17.87 2.55
CA LEU A 160 -3.31 17.14 1.43
C LEU A 160 -3.29 18.01 0.17
N SER A 161 -4.40 18.65 -0.19
CA SER A 161 -4.49 19.60 -1.32
C SER A 161 -3.48 20.73 -1.18
N SER A 162 -3.37 21.34 0.00
CA SER A 162 -2.43 22.44 0.22
C SER A 162 -0.97 22.01 0.03
N HIS A 163 -0.63 20.76 0.41
CA HIS A 163 0.70 20.22 0.16
C HIS A 163 0.88 19.85 -1.31
N ILE A 164 -0.10 19.23 -1.96
CA ILE A 164 -0.06 18.87 -3.38
C ILE A 164 0.04 20.11 -4.28
N GLU A 165 -0.73 21.16 -4.02
CA GLU A 165 -0.67 22.44 -4.77
C GLU A 165 0.67 23.15 -4.58
N LYS A 166 1.26 23.11 -3.37
CA LYS A 166 2.61 23.63 -3.13
C LYS A 166 3.65 22.84 -3.92
N ILE A 167 3.42 21.55 -4.17
CA ILE A 167 4.30 20.70 -4.96
C ILE A 167 4.12 20.98 -6.46
N GLU A 168 2.88 21.06 -6.96
CA GLU A 168 2.63 21.41 -8.38
C GLU A 168 3.19 22.79 -8.75
N LYS A 169 3.12 23.77 -7.84
CA LYS A 169 3.72 25.11 -8.06
C LYS A 169 5.25 25.13 -8.03
N LYS A 170 5.89 24.10 -7.48
CA LYS A 170 7.35 23.99 -7.41
C LYS A 170 7.94 23.27 -8.63
N ASP A 171 7.08 22.61 -9.40
CA ASP A 171 7.37 21.93 -10.67
C ASP A 171 7.12 22.83 -11.90
N ILE A 172 6.76 24.11 -11.70
CA ILE A 172 6.62 25.16 -12.74
C ILE A 172 7.84 26.09 -12.69
#